data_AF-W5TFE1-F1
#
_entry.id   AF-W5TFE1-F1
#
_cell.length_a   1.000
_cell.length_b   1.000
_cell.length_c   1.000
_cell.angle_alpha   90.00
_cell.angle_beta   90.00
_cell.angle_gamma   90.00
#
_symmetry.space_group_name_H-M   'P 1'
#
loop_
_entity.id
_entity.type
_entity.pdbx_description
1 polymer ?
#
loop_
_entity_poly.entity_id
_entity_poly.type
_entity_poly.pdbx_seq_one_letter_code
_entity_poly.pdbx_strand_id
1 'polypeptide(L)'
;MYLYWSTKEDLFHGLFARDFLAMLDEYVDMLTADPDLCRPHRLFPRLVTGALTHPFVRALHTRDSDLLGVLAEHPRSRDMFATLGPGALMHMVLPVWRRHRLARTDWPLDRQAYALRALMTGFLDSETTTPPAESGLPQEERSDAMSAAVTALLGPEAAGPDDIRATADEGLRLLHEAREAILASITPDRK
;
A
#
# COMPACT_ATOMS: atom_id res chain seq x y z
N MET A 1 28.58 16.18 -4.51
CA MET A 1 27.28 15.74 -3.95
C MET A 1 27.50 14.57 -2.98
N TYR A 2 28.33 14.76 -1.94
CA TYR A 2 28.73 13.72 -0.96
C TYR A 2 28.75 14.25 0.50
N LEU A 3 28.16 15.42 0.76
CA LEU A 3 28.42 16.16 2.00
C LEU A 3 27.39 15.96 3.12
N TYR A 4 26.33 15.17 2.90
CA TYR A 4 25.25 14.95 3.87
C TYR A 4 24.92 13.47 4.16
N TRP A 5 25.63 12.53 3.53
CA TRP A 5 25.29 11.10 3.61
C TRP A 5 26.57 10.28 3.73
N SER A 6 26.62 9.43 4.77
CA SER A 6 27.76 8.57 5.12
C SER A 6 28.07 7.54 4.04
N THR A 7 27.05 7.05 3.34
CA THR A 7 27.18 6.10 2.23
C THR A 7 26.14 6.37 1.13
N LYS A 8 26.36 5.80 -0.07
CA LYS A 8 25.36 5.77 -1.15
C LYS A 8 24.06 5.08 -0.69
N GLU A 9 24.17 4.11 0.21
CA GLU A 9 23.03 3.35 0.75
C GLU A 9 22.14 4.22 1.65
N ASP A 10 22.73 5.08 2.48
CA ASP A 10 21.97 6.03 3.27
C ASP A 10 21.17 6.96 2.35
N LEU A 11 21.80 7.50 1.28
CA LEU A 11 21.14 8.37 0.29
C LEU A 11 19.91 7.71 -0.34
N PHE A 12 20.02 6.44 -0.73
CA PHE A 12 18.90 5.70 -1.31
C PHE A 12 17.82 5.38 -0.28
N HIS A 13 18.19 5.05 0.97
CA HIS A 13 17.22 4.81 2.02
C HIS A 13 16.36 6.07 2.28
N GLY A 14 16.99 7.23 2.39
CA GLY A 14 16.24 8.47 2.59
C GLY A 14 15.51 8.96 1.34
N LEU A 15 15.92 8.58 0.12
CA LEU A 15 15.15 8.83 -1.09
C LEU A 15 13.91 7.94 -1.17
N PHE A 16 14.06 6.65 -0.86
CA PHE A 16 12.94 5.72 -0.75
C PHE A 16 11.93 6.19 0.29
N ALA A 17 12.40 6.53 1.49
CA ALA A 17 11.54 6.98 2.56
C ALA A 17 10.77 8.24 2.19
N ARG A 18 11.38 9.18 1.45
CA ARG A 18 10.68 10.36 0.93
C ARG A 18 9.61 10.01 -0.10
N ASP A 19 9.91 9.11 -1.03
CA ASP A 19 8.92 8.65 -2.03
C ASP A 19 7.73 7.95 -1.36
N PHE A 20 8.01 7.14 -0.32
CA PHE A 20 6.97 6.48 0.47
C PHE A 20 6.18 7.48 1.33
N LEU A 21 6.83 8.47 1.95
CA LEU A 21 6.15 9.53 2.68
C LEU A 21 5.21 10.33 1.76
N ALA A 22 5.65 10.65 0.54
CA ALA A 22 4.81 11.30 -0.46
C ALA A 22 3.57 10.45 -0.79
N MET A 23 3.74 9.14 -0.99
CA MET A 23 2.63 8.22 -1.18
C MET A 23 1.66 8.20 0.01
N LEU A 24 2.16 8.19 1.25
CA LEU A 24 1.30 8.24 2.43
C LEU A 24 0.53 9.56 2.53
N ASP A 25 1.19 10.68 2.26
CA ASP A 25 0.57 12.01 2.26
C ASP A 25 -0.55 12.08 1.20
N GLU A 26 -0.33 11.51 0.01
CA GLU A 26 -1.37 11.39 -1.04
C GLU A 26 -2.59 10.57 -0.56
N TYR A 27 -2.38 9.46 0.15
CA TYR A 27 -3.48 8.68 0.71
C TYR A 27 -4.22 9.41 1.84
N VAL A 28 -3.51 10.16 2.67
CA VAL A 28 -4.12 11.00 3.71
C VAL A 28 -5.01 12.06 3.06
N ASP A 29 -4.51 12.76 2.04
CA ASP A 29 -5.27 13.78 1.33
C ASP A 29 -6.52 13.20 0.66
N MET A 30 -6.37 12.04 -0.01
CA MET A 30 -7.49 11.33 -0.62
C MET A 30 -8.56 10.94 0.38
N LEU A 31 -8.18 10.31 1.49
CA LEU A 31 -9.12 9.83 2.49
C LEU A 31 -9.77 10.97 3.29
N THR A 32 -9.05 12.07 3.47
CA THR A 32 -9.59 13.31 4.06
C THR A 32 -10.64 13.94 3.15
N ALA A 33 -10.41 13.94 1.84
CA ALA A 33 -11.33 14.49 0.85
C ALA A 33 -12.58 13.63 0.62
N ASP A 34 -12.43 12.30 0.59
CA ASP A 34 -13.53 11.34 0.43
C ASP A 34 -13.37 10.17 1.43
N PRO A 35 -13.99 10.25 2.62
CA PRO A 35 -13.97 9.17 3.61
C PRO A 35 -14.52 7.84 3.08
N ASP A 36 -15.37 7.86 2.05
CA ASP A 36 -15.94 6.64 1.46
C ASP A 36 -14.86 5.82 0.71
N LEU A 37 -13.70 6.42 0.42
CA LEU A 37 -12.52 5.68 -0.08
C LEU A 37 -11.94 4.70 0.94
N CYS A 38 -12.33 4.74 2.22
CA CYS A 38 -11.92 3.74 3.20
C CYS A 38 -12.48 2.33 2.89
N ARG A 39 -13.49 2.25 2.03
CA ARG A 39 -14.11 1.00 1.61
C ARG A 39 -13.14 0.17 0.78
N PRO A 40 -12.97 -1.13 1.07
CA PRO A 40 -12.00 -1.97 0.37
C PRO A 40 -12.14 -1.92 -1.16
N HIS A 41 -13.35 -2.02 -1.68
CA HIS A 41 -13.57 -2.05 -3.13
C HIS A 41 -13.19 -0.73 -3.82
N ARG A 42 -13.22 0.42 -3.12
CA ARG A 42 -12.77 1.72 -3.64
C ARG A 42 -11.28 1.97 -3.39
N LEU A 43 -10.76 1.47 -2.27
CA LEU A 43 -9.38 1.68 -1.86
C LEU A 43 -8.38 0.92 -2.73
N PHE A 44 -8.60 -0.37 -2.96
CA PHE A 44 -7.62 -1.24 -3.61
C PHE A 44 -7.22 -0.82 -5.04
N PRO A 45 -8.15 -0.45 -5.94
CA PRO A 45 -7.77 0.05 -7.27
C PRO A 45 -6.90 1.31 -7.20
N ARG A 46 -7.17 2.19 -6.23
CA ARG A 46 -6.40 3.40 -5.98
C ARG A 46 -5.02 3.08 -5.41
N LEU A 47 -4.92 2.13 -4.48
CA LEU A 47 -3.64 1.67 -3.94
C LEU A 47 -2.74 1.10 -5.03
N VAL A 48 -3.29 0.28 -5.93
CA VAL A 48 -2.53 -0.32 -7.02
C VAL A 48 -2.06 0.75 -8.01
N THR A 49 -2.97 1.60 -8.46
CA THR A 49 -2.61 2.64 -9.44
C THR A 49 -1.63 3.66 -8.85
N GLY A 50 -1.87 4.11 -7.61
CA GLY A 50 -1.00 5.05 -6.90
C GLY A 50 0.37 4.45 -6.57
N ALA A 51 0.45 3.20 -6.13
CA ALA A 51 1.73 2.55 -5.87
C ALA A 51 2.67 2.54 -7.09
N LEU A 52 2.11 2.52 -8.30
CA LEU A 52 2.85 2.49 -9.55
C LEU A 52 3.31 3.86 -10.05
N THR A 53 2.77 4.96 -9.51
CA THR A 53 3.26 6.33 -9.81
C THR A 53 4.51 6.68 -9.01
N HIS A 54 4.82 5.92 -7.95
CA HIS A 54 6.01 6.08 -7.11
C HIS A 54 7.15 5.15 -7.58
N PRO A 55 8.19 5.67 -8.23
CA PRO A 55 9.22 4.86 -8.90
C PRO A 55 9.93 3.87 -7.98
N PHE A 56 10.17 4.22 -6.72
CA PHE A 56 10.88 3.34 -5.79
C PHE A 56 9.98 2.23 -5.24
N VAL A 57 8.70 2.52 -5.04
CA VAL A 57 7.73 1.51 -4.63
C VAL A 57 7.47 0.53 -5.77
N ARG A 58 7.31 1.04 -6.99
CA ARG A 58 7.22 0.21 -8.21
C ARG A 58 8.44 -0.70 -8.34
N ALA A 59 9.65 -0.16 -8.22
CA ALA A 59 10.86 -0.94 -8.39
C ALA A 59 11.03 -2.04 -7.33
N LEU A 60 10.65 -1.78 -6.07
CA LEU A 60 10.66 -2.82 -5.03
C LEU A 60 9.70 -3.96 -5.38
N HIS A 61 8.55 -3.62 -5.96
CA HIS A 61 7.57 -4.60 -6.37
C HIS A 61 8.06 -5.46 -7.54
N THR A 62 8.53 -4.83 -8.61
CA THR A 62 9.04 -5.52 -9.81
C THR A 62 10.40 -6.18 -9.61
N ARG A 63 11.03 -5.97 -8.45
CA ARG A 63 12.43 -6.31 -8.18
C ARG A 63 13.34 -5.81 -9.30
N ASP A 64 13.04 -4.62 -9.82
CA ASP A 64 13.75 -4.02 -10.93
C ASP A 64 15.23 -3.85 -10.56
N SER A 65 16.05 -4.78 -11.03
CA SER A 65 17.48 -4.83 -10.76
C SER A 65 18.21 -3.67 -11.42
N ASP A 66 17.64 -3.05 -12.44
CA ASP A 66 18.24 -1.93 -13.15
C ASP A 66 18.04 -0.62 -12.37
N LEU A 67 16.87 -0.42 -11.75
CA LEU A 67 16.61 0.75 -10.89
C LEU A 67 17.18 0.59 -9.48
N LEU A 68 17.09 -0.61 -8.89
CA LEU A 68 17.48 -0.84 -7.49
C LEU A 68 18.84 -1.51 -7.32
N GLY A 69 19.33 -2.28 -8.29
CA GLY A 69 20.58 -3.03 -8.18
C GLY A 69 20.73 -3.76 -6.84
N VAL A 70 21.89 -3.58 -6.19
CA VAL A 70 22.23 -4.16 -4.87
C VAL A 70 21.32 -3.66 -3.74
N LEU A 71 20.57 -2.56 -3.92
CA LEU A 71 19.77 -1.92 -2.88
C LEU A 71 18.39 -2.56 -2.67
N ALA A 72 17.84 -3.25 -3.67
CA ALA A 72 16.64 -4.10 -3.49
C ALA A 72 16.92 -5.23 -2.49
N GLU A 73 18.16 -5.70 -2.48
CA GLU A 73 18.62 -6.78 -1.61
C GLU A 73 19.13 -6.28 -0.26
N HIS A 74 19.30 -4.97 -0.10
CA HIS A 74 19.81 -4.39 1.14
C HIS A 74 18.85 -4.66 2.31
N PRO A 75 19.36 -5.12 3.47
CA PRO A 75 18.53 -5.51 4.61
C PRO A 75 17.52 -4.44 5.04
N ARG A 76 17.93 -3.16 5.10
CA ARG A 76 17.02 -2.06 5.47
C ARG A 76 15.86 -1.85 4.49
N SER A 77 16.09 -2.05 3.18
CA SER A 77 15.03 -1.93 2.17
C SER A 77 14.03 -3.08 2.31
N ARG A 78 14.52 -4.30 2.56
CA ARG A 78 13.70 -5.49 2.78
C ARG A 78 12.90 -5.39 4.07
N ASP A 79 13.49 -4.90 5.15
CA ASP A 79 12.81 -4.70 6.44
C ASP A 79 11.70 -3.66 6.32
N MET A 80 11.97 -2.56 5.62
CA MET A 80 10.96 -1.53 5.35
C MET A 80 9.83 -2.06 4.47
N PHE A 81 10.12 -2.82 3.42
CA PHE A 81 9.10 -3.49 2.60
C PHE A 81 8.33 -4.57 3.39
N ALA A 82 8.99 -5.30 4.30
CA ALA A 82 8.31 -6.27 5.15
C ALA A 82 7.36 -5.59 6.15
N THR A 83 7.72 -4.41 6.64
CA THR A 83 6.96 -3.67 7.67
C THR A 83 5.87 -2.78 7.08
N LEU A 84 6.07 -2.26 5.87
CA LEU A 84 5.19 -1.25 5.25
C LEU A 84 4.65 -1.69 3.88
N GLY A 85 5.09 -2.84 3.36
CA GLY A 85 4.63 -3.35 2.09
C GLY A 85 3.26 -4.04 2.16
N PRO A 86 2.77 -4.56 1.02
CA PRO A 86 1.42 -5.09 0.88
C PRO A 86 1.03 -6.14 1.94
N GLY A 87 1.98 -6.95 2.40
CA GLY A 87 1.71 -7.99 3.40
C GLY A 87 1.42 -7.47 4.80
N ALA A 88 2.19 -6.49 5.29
CA ALA A 88 1.94 -5.85 6.57
C ALA A 88 0.66 -5.01 6.51
N LEU A 89 0.43 -4.32 5.39
CA LEU A 89 -0.77 -3.54 5.17
C LEU A 89 -2.03 -4.38 5.39
N MET A 90 -2.12 -5.60 4.82
CA MET A 90 -3.31 -6.45 4.98
C MET A 90 -3.61 -6.80 6.44
N HIS A 91 -2.58 -7.08 7.25
CA HIS A 91 -2.78 -7.41 8.66
C HIS A 91 -3.13 -6.18 9.50
N MET A 92 -2.78 -4.98 9.03
CA MET A 92 -3.13 -3.71 9.67
C MET A 92 -4.59 -3.33 9.37
N VAL A 93 -5.02 -3.35 8.11
CA VAL A 93 -6.33 -2.81 7.70
C VAL A 93 -7.49 -3.80 7.83
N LEU A 94 -7.23 -5.11 7.66
CA LEU A 94 -8.29 -6.11 7.69
C LEU A 94 -9.02 -6.21 9.05
N PRO A 95 -8.35 -6.13 10.21
CA PRO A 95 -9.03 -6.06 11.50
C PRO A 95 -9.97 -4.87 11.62
N VAL A 96 -9.58 -3.70 11.06
CA VAL A 96 -10.40 -2.48 11.05
C VAL A 96 -11.67 -2.71 10.24
N TRP A 97 -11.53 -3.22 9.01
CA TRP A 97 -12.68 -3.52 8.16
C TRP A 97 -13.63 -4.55 8.76
N ARG A 98 -13.10 -5.59 9.41
CA ARG A 98 -13.93 -6.60 10.09
C ARG A 98 -14.70 -6.01 11.26
N ARG A 99 -14.05 -5.14 12.05
CA ARG A 99 -14.68 -4.46 13.20
C ARG A 99 -15.82 -3.55 12.76
N HIS A 100 -15.62 -2.84 11.66
CA HIS A 100 -16.55 -1.87 11.10
C HIS A 100 -17.43 -2.46 9.97
N ARG A 101 -17.57 -3.78 9.91
CA ARG A 101 -18.54 -4.49 9.05
C ARG A 101 -18.37 -4.24 7.53
N LEU A 102 -17.17 -3.87 7.13
CA LEU A 102 -16.71 -3.73 5.73
C LEU A 102 -16.12 -5.03 5.17
N ALA A 103 -15.92 -6.04 6.01
CA ALA A 103 -15.45 -7.36 5.60
C ALA A 103 -16.15 -8.48 6.39
N ARG A 104 -16.41 -9.58 5.69
CA ARG A 104 -16.86 -10.86 6.27
C ARG A 104 -15.87 -11.35 7.33
N THR A 105 -16.39 -12.07 8.31
CA THR A 105 -15.65 -12.52 9.50
C THR A 105 -15.60 -14.03 9.68
N ASP A 106 -16.21 -14.78 8.76
CA ASP A 106 -16.31 -16.24 8.78
C ASP A 106 -15.01 -16.94 8.33
N TRP A 107 -14.04 -16.19 7.79
CA TRP A 107 -12.70 -16.70 7.52
C TRP A 107 -11.75 -16.41 8.70
N PRO A 108 -10.82 -17.33 9.03
CA PRO A 108 -9.69 -17.00 9.89
C PRO A 108 -8.92 -15.78 9.34
N LEU A 109 -8.51 -14.88 10.23
CA LEU A 109 -7.88 -13.61 9.86
C LEU A 109 -6.68 -13.82 8.93
N ASP A 110 -5.75 -14.71 9.30
CA ASP A 110 -4.53 -14.96 8.53
C ASP A 110 -4.81 -15.51 7.13
N ARG A 111 -5.82 -16.37 7.00
CA ARG A 111 -6.24 -16.93 5.71
C ARG A 111 -6.81 -15.83 4.81
N GLN A 112 -7.61 -14.94 5.36
CA GLN A 112 -8.23 -13.83 4.62
C GLN A 112 -7.19 -12.77 4.25
N ALA A 113 -6.27 -12.42 5.16
CA ALA A 113 -5.15 -11.51 4.90
C ALA A 113 -4.21 -12.07 3.83
N TYR A 114 -3.89 -13.37 3.88
CA TYR A 114 -3.11 -14.03 2.83
C TYR A 114 -3.79 -13.93 1.47
N ALA A 115 -5.08 -14.26 1.39
CA ALA A 115 -5.83 -14.24 0.12
C ALA A 115 -5.91 -12.83 -0.46
N LEU A 116 -6.16 -11.82 0.38
CA LEU A 116 -6.24 -10.44 -0.03
C LEU A 116 -4.88 -9.89 -0.50
N ARG A 117 -3.80 -10.23 0.20
CA ARG A 117 -2.43 -9.93 -0.22
C ARG A 117 -2.12 -10.56 -1.58
N ALA A 118 -2.46 -11.84 -1.77
CA ALA A 118 -2.23 -12.54 -3.03
C ALA A 118 -3.00 -11.89 -4.18
N LEU A 119 -4.25 -11.48 -3.95
CA LEU A 119 -5.06 -10.74 -4.92
C LEU A 119 -4.40 -9.41 -5.30
N MET A 120 -4.05 -8.58 -4.32
CA MET A 120 -3.39 -7.29 -4.56
C MET A 120 -2.06 -7.45 -5.31
N THR A 121 -1.27 -8.45 -4.92
CA THR A 121 0.02 -8.76 -5.57
C THR A 121 -0.19 -9.15 -7.03
N GLY A 122 -1.19 -9.96 -7.34
CA GLY A 122 -1.48 -10.37 -8.72
C GLY A 122 -1.92 -9.19 -9.62
N PHE A 123 -2.70 -8.25 -9.09
CA PHE A 123 -3.05 -7.03 -9.82
C PHE A 123 -1.84 -6.11 -10.03
N LEU A 124 -1.01 -5.89 -9.01
CA LEU A 124 0.23 -5.11 -9.15
C LEU A 124 1.18 -5.74 -10.18
N ASP A 125 1.35 -7.06 -10.14
CA ASP A 125 2.17 -7.79 -11.11
C ASP A 125 1.61 -7.61 -12.52
N SER A 126 0.30 -7.82 -12.71
CA SER A 126 -0.36 -7.65 -14.01
C SER A 126 -0.16 -6.24 -14.59
N GLU A 127 -0.30 -5.19 -13.78
CA GLU A 127 -0.13 -3.79 -14.20
C GLU A 127 1.34 -3.41 -14.48
N THR A 128 2.30 -4.17 -13.94
CA THR A 128 3.74 -3.89 -14.14
C THR A 128 4.37 -4.70 -15.26
N THR A 129 3.91 -5.94 -15.49
CA THR A 129 4.49 -6.84 -16.49
C THR A 129 3.75 -6.81 -17.82
N THR A 130 2.48 -6.40 -17.82
CA THR A 130 1.65 -6.43 -19.04
C THR A 130 1.54 -5.02 -19.61
N PRO A 131 2.02 -4.76 -20.82
CA PRO A 131 1.77 -3.49 -21.50
C PRO A 131 0.27 -3.19 -21.57
N PRO A 132 -0.17 -1.93 -21.39
CA PRO A 132 -1.60 -1.59 -21.45
C PRO A 132 -2.30 -2.08 -22.72
N ALA A 133 -1.59 -2.09 -23.85
CA ALA A 133 -2.09 -2.58 -25.13
C ALA A 133 -2.33 -4.10 -25.17
N GLU A 134 -1.62 -4.87 -24.35
CA GLU A 134 -1.71 -6.35 -24.29
C GLU A 134 -2.74 -6.83 -23.26
N SER A 135 -3.14 -5.98 -22.33
CA SER A 135 -4.15 -6.30 -21.32
C SER A 135 -5.55 -6.58 -21.91
N GLY A 136 -5.83 -6.06 -23.11
CA GLY A 136 -7.14 -6.15 -23.77
C GLY A 136 -8.28 -5.38 -23.11
N LEU A 137 -8.04 -4.69 -21.98
CA LEU A 137 -9.05 -3.95 -21.21
C LEU A 137 -8.61 -2.50 -20.95
N PRO A 138 -9.51 -1.50 -20.99
CA PRO A 138 -9.26 -0.15 -20.49
C PRO A 138 -8.92 -0.14 -18.98
N GLN A 139 -8.18 0.89 -18.52
CA GLN A 139 -7.81 1.05 -17.09
C GLN A 139 -9.03 1.04 -16.15
N GLU A 140 -10.14 1.63 -16.57
CA GLU A 140 -11.39 1.69 -15.80
C GLU A 140 -11.96 0.28 -15.59
N GLU A 141 -12.04 -0.53 -16.65
CA GLU A 141 -12.51 -1.92 -16.57
C GLU A 141 -11.60 -2.80 -15.71
N ARG A 142 -10.27 -2.57 -15.73
CA ARG A 142 -9.33 -3.24 -14.83
C ARG A 142 -9.55 -2.87 -13.36
N SER A 143 -9.84 -1.59 -13.10
CA SER A 143 -10.16 -1.08 -11.77
C SER A 143 -11.48 -1.65 -11.25
N ASP A 144 -12.49 -1.77 -12.12
CA ASP A 144 -13.77 -2.40 -11.80
C ASP A 144 -13.60 -3.89 -11.50
N ALA A 145 -12.79 -4.60 -12.29
CA ALA A 145 -12.47 -6.01 -12.06
C ALA A 145 -11.81 -6.21 -10.68
N MET A 146 -10.88 -5.32 -10.31
CA MET A 146 -10.26 -5.36 -8.98
C MET A 146 -11.28 -5.08 -7.86
N SER A 147 -12.12 -4.07 -8.03
CA SER A 147 -13.19 -3.73 -7.06
C SER A 147 -14.12 -4.91 -6.82
N ALA A 148 -14.56 -5.57 -7.90
CA ALA A 148 -15.40 -6.75 -7.86
C ALA A 148 -14.70 -7.94 -7.18
N ALA A 149 -13.43 -8.19 -7.50
CA ALA A 149 -12.66 -9.27 -6.89
C ALA A 149 -12.45 -9.07 -5.38
N VAL A 150 -12.16 -7.84 -4.94
CA VAL A 150 -12.04 -7.49 -3.53
C VAL A 150 -13.38 -7.70 -2.81
N THR A 151 -14.49 -7.27 -3.42
CA THR A 151 -15.83 -7.48 -2.87
C THR A 151 -16.18 -8.97 -2.77
N ALA A 152 -15.84 -9.76 -3.79
CA ALA A 152 -16.08 -11.20 -3.78
C ALA A 152 -15.28 -11.91 -2.65
N LEU A 153 -14.04 -11.47 -2.41
CA LEU A 153 -13.18 -12.01 -1.37
C LEU A 153 -13.64 -11.60 0.04
N LEU A 154 -13.94 -10.32 0.23
CA LEU A 154 -14.34 -9.78 1.54
C LEU A 154 -15.83 -9.93 1.82
N GLY A 155 -16.63 -10.36 0.85
CA GLY A 155 -18.08 -10.44 0.97
C GLY A 155 -18.74 -9.06 0.85
N PRO A 156 -20.08 -9.02 0.74
CA PRO A 156 -20.82 -7.77 0.68
C PRO A 156 -20.65 -6.98 1.98
N GLU A 157 -20.43 -5.67 1.86
CA GLU A 157 -20.35 -4.77 3.00
C GLU A 157 -21.73 -4.64 3.67
N ALA A 158 -21.74 -4.68 5.00
CA ALA A 158 -22.93 -4.42 5.82
C ALA A 158 -22.84 -3.09 6.59
N ALA A 159 -21.74 -2.36 6.39
CA ALA A 159 -21.41 -1.10 7.06
C ALA A 159 -22.47 -0.01 6.82
N GLY A 160 -22.80 0.72 7.89
CA GLY A 160 -23.57 1.95 7.83
C GLY A 160 -22.66 3.19 7.77
N PRO A 161 -23.25 4.40 7.66
CA PRO A 161 -22.49 5.65 7.60
C PRO A 161 -21.52 5.87 8.77
N ASP A 162 -21.88 5.44 9.98
CA ASP A 162 -21.03 5.59 11.16
C ASP A 162 -19.84 4.63 11.15
N ASP A 163 -20.00 3.40 10.64
CA ASP A 163 -18.88 2.46 10.50
C ASP A 163 -17.89 2.94 9.43
N ILE A 164 -18.39 3.55 8.35
CA ILE A 164 -17.55 4.15 7.30
C ILE A 164 -16.73 5.30 7.90
N ARG A 165 -17.36 6.20 8.64
CA ARG A 165 -16.66 7.30 9.32
C ARG A 165 -15.61 6.78 10.30
N ALA A 166 -15.98 5.82 11.15
CA ALA A 166 -15.06 5.22 12.11
C ALA A 166 -13.88 4.49 11.42
N THR A 167 -14.13 3.85 10.27
CA THR A 167 -13.07 3.23 9.46
C THR A 167 -12.14 4.28 8.87
N ALA A 168 -12.68 5.37 8.33
CA ALA A 168 -11.88 6.45 7.77
C ALA A 168 -11.02 7.12 8.85
N ASP A 169 -11.59 7.44 10.01
CA ASP A 169 -10.86 8.02 11.15
C ASP A 169 -9.74 7.09 11.64
N GLU A 170 -10.01 5.79 11.74
CA GLU A 170 -9.01 4.79 12.13
C GLU A 170 -7.94 4.61 11.05
N GLY A 171 -8.31 4.66 9.77
CA GLY A 171 -7.39 4.63 8.63
C GLY A 171 -6.45 5.83 8.61
N LEU A 172 -6.96 7.05 8.82
CA LEU A 172 -6.15 8.27 8.92
C LEU A 172 -5.16 8.18 10.07
N ARG A 173 -5.60 7.70 11.25
CA ARG A 173 -4.71 7.47 12.40
C ARG A 173 -3.58 6.50 12.05
N LEU A 174 -3.89 5.38 11.40
CA LEU A 174 -2.88 4.39 10.99
C LEU A 174 -1.89 4.95 9.96
N LEU A 175 -2.36 5.75 8.99
CA LEU A 175 -1.50 6.44 8.02
C LEU A 175 -0.55 7.42 8.71
N HIS A 176 -1.05 8.21 9.66
CA HIS A 176 -0.21 9.11 10.46
C HIS A 176 0.81 8.35 11.32
N GLU A 177 0.41 7.26 11.98
CA GLU A 177 1.34 6.40 12.74
C GLU A 177 2.45 5.83 11.84
N ALA A 178 2.10 5.35 10.65
CA ALA A 178 3.08 4.86 9.67
C ALA A 178 4.04 5.96 9.21
N ARG A 179 3.52 7.17 8.96
CA ARG A 179 4.31 8.34 8.58
C ARG A 179 5.34 8.71 9.64
N GLU A 180 4.94 8.78 10.91
CA GLU A 180 5.84 9.08 12.02
C GLU A 180 6.91 8.00 12.21
N ALA A 181 6.56 6.72 12.02
CA ALA A 181 7.52 5.63 12.08
C ALA A 181 8.61 5.74 11.00
N ILE A 182 8.26 6.17 9.79
CA ILE A 182 9.24 6.39 8.70
C ILE A 182 10.10 7.64 8.97
N LEU A 183 9.51 8.72 9.47
CA LEU A 183 10.27 9.91 9.84
C LEU A 183 11.30 9.60 10.93
N ALA A 184 10.94 8.77 11.91
CA ALA A 184 11.85 8.29 12.93
C ALA A 184 12.98 7.43 12.35
N SER A 185 12.73 6.64 11.29
CA SER A 185 13.75 5.78 10.68
C SER A 185 14.79 6.55 9.85
N ILE A 186 14.45 7.76 9.36
CA ILE A 186 15.36 8.57 8.53
C ILE A 186 16.03 9.72 9.26
N THR A 187 15.62 10.02 10.49
CA THR A 187 16.27 11.06 11.30
C THR A 187 17.56 10.47 11.89
N PRO A 188 18.76 10.97 11.53
CA PRO A 188 19.98 10.43 12.09
C PRO A 188 20.03 10.67 13.60
N ASP A 189 20.43 9.63 14.33
CA ASP A 189 20.66 9.67 15.77
C ASP A 189 21.68 10.79 16.05
N ARG A 190 21.19 11.90 16.61
CA ARG A 190 22.00 13.10 16.82
C ARG A 190 22.91 12.86 18.03
N LYS A 191 24.05 12.19 17.80
CA LYS A 191 25.16 12.13 18.74
C LYS A 191 26.11 13.31 18.56
#